data_AF-A0A351XD52-F1
#
_entry.id   AF-A0A351XD52-F1
#
_cell.length_a   1.000
_cell.length_b   1.000
_cell.length_c   1.000
_cell.angle_alpha   90.00
_cell.angle_beta   90.00
_cell.angle_gamma   90.00
#
_symmetry.space_group_name_H-M   'P 1'
#
loop_
_entity.id
_entity.type
_entity.pdbx_description
1 polymer ?
#
loop_
_entity_poly.entity_id
_entity_poly.type
_entity_poly.pdbx_seq_one_letter_code
_entity_poly.pdbx_strand_id
1 'polypeptide(L)'
;MIKYLGSKRRLVPVLGGLFEASGALTALDLFTGTTRVAQEFKRLGGIVTAVDTARYAEVFARCYVAIDAEEVDRSEVAGALQHLADLPGEAGYFTDTFCESSRFFQPFNGARIDAIRTALDADFAGSPMFPILLTSLIEAADRVDSTTGQQMAYLKAWAPRSSKDLELRMPELLAGTGTAVRGDAVTLAGELGPFDIAYLDPPYNQHRYLTNYHVWETLVAWDAPEHYGVACKRIDCRDEATKSVFNRKR
;
A
#
# COMPACT_ATOMS: atom_id res chain seq x y z
N MET A 1 5.51 0.80 6.90
CA MET A 1 4.55 1.67 6.15
C MET A 1 5.29 2.62 5.21
N ILE A 2 4.79 2.80 3.99
CA ILE A 2 5.41 3.64 2.94
C ILE A 2 5.29 5.15 3.21
N LYS A 3 6.10 5.96 2.50
CA LYS A 3 5.93 7.42 2.45
C LYS A 3 4.60 7.75 1.77
N TYR A 4 3.73 8.50 2.45
CA TYR A 4 2.38 8.80 1.97
C TYR A 4 1.93 10.22 2.30
N LEU A 5 1.39 10.92 1.31
CA LEU A 5 0.86 12.26 1.44
C LEU A 5 -0.37 12.21 2.34
N GLY A 6 -0.39 13.06 3.37
CA GLY A 6 -1.53 13.14 4.28
C GLY A 6 -1.66 11.96 5.23
N SER A 7 -0.63 11.14 5.47
CA SER A 7 -0.62 9.90 6.29
C SER A 7 -1.17 9.96 7.74
N LYS A 8 -1.64 11.12 8.21
CA LYS A 8 -2.24 11.33 9.54
C LYS A 8 -1.40 10.90 10.75
N ARG A 9 -0.11 10.60 10.58
CA ARG A 9 0.80 10.17 11.66
C ARG A 9 0.71 10.99 12.95
N ARG A 10 0.57 12.32 12.86
CA ARG A 10 0.48 13.20 14.03
C ARG A 10 -0.91 13.24 14.68
N LEU A 11 -1.95 12.83 13.95
CA LEU A 11 -3.34 12.85 14.41
C LEU A 11 -3.79 11.50 14.99
N VAL A 12 -3.05 10.42 14.73
CA VAL A 12 -3.37 9.07 15.23
C VAL A 12 -3.69 9.05 16.73
N PRO A 13 -2.89 9.63 17.65
CA PRO A 13 -3.21 9.56 19.08
C PRO A 13 -4.53 10.25 19.45
N VAL A 14 -4.86 11.35 18.77
CA VAL A 14 -6.11 12.09 19.01
C VAL A 14 -7.29 11.31 18.46
N LEU A 15 -7.16 10.73 17.27
CA LEU A 15 -8.21 9.89 16.67
C LEU A 15 -8.47 8.64 17.51
N GLY A 16 -7.41 7.99 18.03
CA GLY A 16 -7.52 6.88 18.96
C GLY A 16 -8.28 7.27 20.23
N GLY A 17 -7.93 8.40 20.86
CA GLY A 17 -8.67 8.90 22.03
C GLY A 17 -10.14 9.22 21.75
N LEU A 18 -10.49 9.69 20.55
CA LEU A 18 -11.89 9.90 20.14
C LEU A 18 -12.64 8.58 19.96
N PHE A 19 -11.96 7.55 19.45
CA PHE A 19 -12.53 6.21 19.32
C PHE A 19 -12.81 5.57 20.68
N GLU A 20 -11.87 5.64 21.62
CA GLU A 20 -12.10 5.14 22.99
C GLU A 20 -13.21 5.92 23.70
N ALA A 21 -13.20 7.25 23.60
CA ALA A 21 -14.18 8.09 24.29
C ALA A 21 -15.61 7.93 23.75
N SER A 22 -15.77 7.51 22.49
CA SER A 22 -17.10 7.26 21.92
C SER A 22 -17.71 5.94 22.40
N GLY A 23 -16.89 5.00 22.92
CA GLY A 23 -17.31 3.64 23.24
C GLY A 23 -17.68 2.82 21.99
N ALA A 24 -17.22 3.24 20.81
CA ALA A 24 -17.46 2.54 19.55
C ALA A 24 -16.81 1.15 19.54
N LEU A 25 -17.50 0.17 18.96
CA LEU A 25 -16.97 -1.18 18.74
C LEU A 25 -16.69 -1.43 17.25
N THR A 26 -17.45 -0.78 16.37
CA THR A 26 -17.32 -0.87 14.92
C THR A 26 -16.89 0.46 14.33
N ALA A 27 -15.90 0.44 13.43
CA ALA A 27 -15.40 1.64 12.79
C ALA A 27 -15.30 1.51 11.27
N LEU A 28 -15.56 2.61 10.57
CA LEU A 28 -15.35 2.73 9.13
C LEU A 28 -14.23 3.73 8.84
N ASP A 29 -13.19 3.30 8.14
CA ASP A 29 -12.18 4.17 7.54
C ASP A 29 -12.38 4.19 6.02
N LEU A 30 -13.15 5.16 5.52
CA LEU A 30 -13.69 5.14 4.15
C LEU A 30 -12.67 5.57 3.07
N PHE A 31 -11.53 6.12 3.47
CA PHE A 31 -10.44 6.59 2.59
C PHE A 31 -9.09 6.18 3.19
N THR A 32 -8.90 4.88 3.37
CA THR A 32 -7.92 4.35 4.32
C THR A 32 -6.46 4.59 3.91
N GLY A 33 -6.16 4.64 2.60
CA GLY A 33 -4.81 4.82 2.07
C GLY A 33 -3.79 3.84 2.65
N THR A 34 -2.97 4.29 3.60
CA THR A 34 -1.95 3.45 4.27
C THR A 34 -2.46 2.78 5.56
N THR A 35 -3.77 2.83 5.80
CA THR A 35 -4.47 2.19 6.91
C THR A 35 -4.08 2.65 8.31
N ARG A 36 -3.42 3.80 8.43
CA ARG A 36 -2.89 4.24 9.73
C ARG A 36 -3.98 4.53 10.77
N VAL A 37 -5.12 5.07 10.35
CA VAL A 37 -6.26 5.32 11.25
C VAL A 37 -6.97 4.00 11.56
N ALA A 38 -7.27 3.19 10.54
CA ALA A 38 -7.83 1.86 10.75
C ALA A 38 -7.01 0.97 11.69
N GLN A 39 -5.68 0.97 11.55
CA GLN A 39 -4.76 0.26 12.45
C GLN A 39 -4.87 0.73 13.90
N GLU A 40 -5.06 2.02 14.13
CA GLU A 40 -5.21 2.53 15.49
C GLU A 40 -6.52 2.09 16.12
N PHE A 41 -7.63 2.19 15.39
CA PHE A 41 -8.93 1.73 15.88
C PHE A 41 -8.90 0.23 16.16
N LYS A 42 -8.26 -0.57 15.28
CA LYS A 42 -8.05 -2.01 15.50
C LYS A 42 -7.20 -2.29 16.74
N ARG A 43 -6.09 -1.56 16.93
CA ARG A 43 -5.23 -1.70 18.12
C ARG A 43 -6.00 -1.45 19.43
N LEU A 44 -7.03 -0.62 19.37
CA LEU A 44 -7.92 -0.30 20.49
C LEU A 44 -9.12 -1.28 20.61
N GLY A 45 -9.10 -2.38 19.86
CA GLY A 45 -10.12 -3.44 19.92
C GLY A 45 -11.32 -3.23 19.00
N GLY A 46 -11.30 -2.23 18.12
CA GLY A 46 -12.37 -1.99 17.16
C GLY A 46 -12.40 -3.00 16.02
N ILE A 47 -13.59 -3.37 15.57
CA ILE A 47 -13.81 -4.10 14.32
C ILE A 47 -13.89 -3.07 13.20
N VAL A 48 -12.84 -3.00 12.37
CA VAL A 48 -12.67 -1.92 11.41
C VAL A 48 -12.92 -2.39 9.98
N THR A 49 -13.75 -1.65 9.24
CA THR A 49 -13.84 -1.75 7.79
C THR A 49 -13.00 -0.64 7.15
N ALA A 50 -11.97 -1.02 6.40
CA ALA A 50 -11.07 -0.12 5.71
C ALA A 50 -11.33 -0.16 4.20
N VAL A 51 -11.58 1.01 3.61
CA VAL A 51 -12.01 1.15 2.21
C VAL A 51 -11.06 2.07 1.46
N ASP A 52 -10.69 1.69 0.24
CA ASP A 52 -10.03 2.58 -0.72
C ASP A 52 -10.27 2.12 -2.15
N THR A 53 -10.04 3.01 -3.11
CA THR A 53 -10.01 2.67 -4.54
C THR A 53 -8.68 2.05 -4.97
N ALA A 54 -7.58 2.39 -4.28
CA ALA A 54 -6.23 1.98 -4.65
C ALA A 54 -5.95 0.51 -4.31
N ARG A 55 -5.28 -0.21 -5.22
CA ARG A 55 -4.92 -1.62 -5.02
C ARG A 55 -3.90 -1.80 -3.89
N TYR A 56 -2.92 -0.90 -3.79
CA TYR A 56 -1.95 -0.98 -2.69
C TYR A 56 -2.59 -0.72 -1.33
N ALA A 57 -3.60 0.14 -1.26
CA ALA A 57 -4.35 0.40 -0.04
C ALA A 57 -5.16 -0.82 0.38
N GLU A 58 -5.79 -1.52 -0.58
CA GLU A 58 -6.44 -2.82 -0.33
C GLU A 58 -5.44 -3.84 0.22
N VAL A 59 -4.24 -3.97 -0.36
CA VAL A 59 -3.21 -4.90 0.15
C VAL A 59 -2.82 -4.56 1.59
N PHE A 60 -2.62 -3.28 1.91
CA PHE A 60 -2.36 -2.84 3.28
C PHE A 60 -3.54 -3.10 4.22
N ALA A 61 -4.78 -2.91 3.76
CA ALA A 61 -5.97 -3.19 4.55
C ALA A 61 -6.11 -4.69 4.82
N ARG A 62 -5.87 -5.54 3.83
CA ARG A 62 -5.83 -6.99 4.02
C ARG A 62 -4.75 -7.40 5.02
N CYS A 63 -3.55 -6.84 4.91
CA CYS A 63 -2.44 -7.15 5.82
C CYS A 63 -2.65 -6.64 7.25
N TYR A 64 -2.96 -5.35 7.41
CA TYR A 64 -2.93 -4.69 8.72
C TYR A 64 -4.30 -4.65 9.43
N VAL A 65 -5.39 -4.79 8.68
CA VAL A 65 -6.76 -4.66 9.22
C VAL A 65 -7.48 -6.01 9.21
N ALA A 66 -7.53 -6.70 8.08
CA ALA A 66 -8.33 -7.92 7.96
C ALA A 66 -7.71 -9.16 8.65
N ILE A 67 -6.40 -9.34 8.52
CA ILE A 67 -5.68 -10.47 9.13
C ILE A 67 -5.59 -10.29 10.65
N ASP A 68 -5.99 -11.31 11.39
CA ASP A 68 -5.73 -11.40 12.82
C ASP A 68 -4.32 -11.95 13.09
N ALA A 69 -3.51 -11.19 13.83
CA ALA A 69 -2.16 -11.60 14.18
C ALA A 69 -2.09 -12.90 15.01
N GLU A 70 -3.17 -13.28 15.71
CA GLU A 70 -3.24 -14.49 16.52
C GLU A 70 -3.47 -15.76 15.69
N GLU A 71 -4.02 -15.62 14.48
CA GLU A 71 -4.29 -16.73 13.56
C GLU A 71 -3.12 -17.01 12.59
N VAL A 72 -2.08 -16.17 12.61
CA VAL A 72 -0.94 -16.27 11.70
C VAL A 72 0.19 -17.10 12.31
N ASP A 73 0.58 -18.19 11.62
CA ASP A 73 1.83 -18.88 11.91
C ASP A 73 3.02 -17.99 11.49
N ARG A 74 3.63 -17.34 12.48
CA ARG A 74 4.78 -16.45 12.26
C ARG A 74 6.00 -17.17 11.71
N SER A 75 6.16 -18.45 12.01
CA SER A 75 7.29 -19.25 11.55
C SER A 75 7.16 -19.58 10.06
N GLU A 76 5.94 -19.87 9.62
CA GLU A 76 5.62 -20.08 8.20
C GLU A 76 5.88 -18.81 7.38
N VAL A 77 5.37 -17.66 7.85
CA VAL A 77 5.61 -16.36 7.21
C VAL A 77 7.11 -16.03 7.18
N ALA A 78 7.84 -16.26 8.27
CA ALA A 78 9.29 -16.03 8.31
C ALA A 78 10.03 -16.91 7.31
N GLY A 79 9.66 -18.18 7.18
CA GLY A 79 10.20 -19.10 6.18
C GLY A 79 9.93 -18.62 4.75
N ALA A 80 8.71 -18.18 4.46
CA ALA A 80 8.33 -17.64 3.15
C ALA A 80 9.11 -16.34 2.82
N LEU A 81 9.24 -15.42 3.78
CA LEU A 81 10.04 -14.20 3.62
C LEU A 81 11.51 -14.52 3.34
N GLN A 82 12.08 -15.50 4.05
CA GLN A 82 13.47 -15.92 3.85
C GLN A 82 13.66 -16.55 2.47
N HIS A 83 12.76 -17.44 2.06
CA HIS A 83 12.78 -18.05 0.73
C HIS A 83 12.79 -16.96 -0.37
N LEU A 84 11.90 -15.98 -0.28
CA LEU A 84 11.85 -14.85 -1.22
C LEU A 84 13.11 -13.97 -1.15
N ALA A 85 13.68 -13.78 0.05
CA ALA A 85 14.92 -13.03 0.25
C ALA A 85 16.16 -13.74 -0.33
N ASP A 86 16.12 -15.05 -0.51
CA ASP A 86 17.24 -15.81 -1.08
C ASP A 86 17.20 -15.92 -2.62
N LEU A 87 16.09 -15.52 -3.26
CA LEU A 87 15.97 -15.56 -4.72
C LEU A 87 17.03 -14.67 -5.40
N PRO A 88 17.73 -15.15 -6.44
CA PRO A 88 18.55 -14.27 -7.26
C PRO A 88 17.67 -13.21 -7.94
N GLY A 89 18.21 -12.02 -8.15
CA GLY A 89 17.51 -10.98 -8.90
C GLY A 89 17.44 -11.35 -10.38
N GLU A 90 16.27 -11.12 -10.99
CA GLU A 90 16.03 -11.33 -12.41
C GLU A 90 15.31 -10.11 -12.95
N ALA A 91 15.92 -9.40 -13.90
CA ALA A 91 15.38 -8.15 -14.41
C ALA A 91 14.15 -8.40 -15.30
N GLY A 92 13.07 -7.67 -15.03
CA GLY A 92 11.84 -7.68 -15.82
C GLY A 92 11.30 -6.27 -16.06
N TYR A 93 9.99 -6.17 -16.25
CA TYR A 93 9.32 -4.91 -16.54
C TYR A 93 9.58 -3.84 -15.47
N PHE A 94 9.62 -4.22 -14.18
CA PHE A 94 9.83 -3.26 -13.09
C PHE A 94 11.24 -2.66 -13.17
N THR A 95 12.25 -3.49 -13.47
CA THR A 95 13.64 -3.05 -13.66
C THR A 95 13.74 -2.08 -14.84
N ASP A 96 13.26 -2.48 -16.01
CA ASP A 96 13.32 -1.65 -17.22
C ASP A 96 12.59 -0.31 -17.03
N THR A 97 11.37 -0.35 -16.51
CA THR A 97 10.50 0.84 -16.43
C THR A 97 10.85 1.75 -15.26
N PHE A 98 11.04 1.19 -14.05
CA PHE A 98 11.18 1.96 -12.80
C PHE A 98 12.62 2.10 -12.29
N CYS A 99 13.60 1.50 -12.98
CA CYS A 99 15.02 1.66 -12.64
C CYS A 99 15.84 2.25 -13.77
N GLU A 100 15.67 1.75 -15.00
CA GLU A 100 16.48 2.17 -16.17
C GLU A 100 15.85 3.37 -16.89
N SER A 101 14.60 3.24 -17.31
CA SER A 101 13.84 4.30 -17.99
C SER A 101 13.48 5.45 -17.05
N SER A 102 13.13 5.11 -15.81
CA SER A 102 12.94 6.08 -14.73
C SER A 102 13.79 5.68 -13.53
N ARG A 103 14.32 6.66 -12.80
CA ARG A 103 15.33 6.43 -11.75
C ARG A 103 14.72 6.36 -10.36
N PHE A 104 13.66 5.56 -10.20
CA PHE A 104 13.01 5.38 -8.91
C PHE A 104 13.73 4.38 -8.01
N PHE A 105 14.33 3.34 -8.59
CA PHE A 105 15.11 2.35 -7.86
C PHE A 105 16.42 2.08 -8.57
N GLN A 106 17.40 1.53 -7.84
CA GLN A 106 18.62 1.02 -8.47
C GLN A 106 18.28 -0.26 -9.25
N PRO A 107 18.88 -0.51 -10.44
CA PRO A 107 18.59 -1.70 -11.23
C PRO A 107 18.75 -3.03 -10.48
N PHE A 108 19.74 -3.15 -9.58
CA PHE A 108 19.91 -4.36 -8.78
C PHE A 108 18.73 -4.61 -7.81
N ASN A 109 18.16 -3.54 -7.23
CA ASN A 109 16.95 -3.64 -6.41
C ASN A 109 15.71 -3.89 -7.27
N GLY A 110 15.66 -3.34 -8.49
CA GLY A 110 14.64 -3.65 -9.48
C GLY A 110 14.57 -5.14 -9.79
N ALA A 111 15.71 -5.76 -10.10
CA ALA A 111 15.78 -7.18 -10.43
C ALA A 111 15.37 -8.07 -9.25
N ARG A 112 15.64 -7.63 -8.02
CA ARG A 112 15.14 -8.28 -6.80
C ARG A 112 13.62 -8.17 -6.69
N ILE A 113 13.04 -6.99 -6.96
CA ILE A 113 11.58 -6.79 -6.92
C ILE A 113 10.89 -7.67 -7.99
N ASP A 114 11.42 -7.71 -9.20
CA ASP A 114 10.92 -8.56 -10.30
C ASP A 114 10.92 -10.04 -9.94
N ALA A 115 12.04 -10.56 -9.43
CA ALA A 115 12.14 -11.96 -9.01
C ALA A 115 11.17 -12.28 -7.86
N ILE A 116 11.15 -11.47 -6.80
CA ILE A 116 10.29 -11.71 -5.63
C ILE A 116 8.81 -11.66 -6.00
N ARG A 117 8.39 -10.66 -6.79
CA ARG A 117 6.97 -10.50 -7.10
C ARG A 117 6.48 -11.56 -8.10
N THR A 118 7.35 -12.03 -9.00
CA THR A 118 7.05 -13.20 -9.84
C THR A 118 6.84 -14.46 -9.00
N ALA A 119 7.72 -14.72 -8.03
CA ALA A 119 7.55 -15.85 -7.10
C ALA A 119 6.29 -15.71 -6.23
N LEU A 120 5.95 -14.49 -5.79
CA LEU A 120 4.69 -14.26 -5.06
C LEU A 120 3.45 -14.68 -5.85
N ASP A 121 3.42 -14.43 -7.16
CA ASP A 121 2.29 -14.82 -8.02
C ASP A 121 2.26 -16.33 -8.28
N ALA A 122 3.43 -16.94 -8.47
CA ALA A 122 3.54 -18.36 -8.75
C ALA A 122 3.23 -19.24 -7.52
N ASP A 123 3.79 -18.88 -6.37
CA ASP A 123 3.88 -19.79 -5.22
C ASP A 123 2.86 -19.43 -4.12
N PHE A 124 2.43 -18.16 -4.06
CA PHE A 124 1.60 -17.65 -2.97
C PHE A 124 0.26 -17.07 -3.44
N ALA A 125 -0.08 -17.14 -4.73
CA ALA A 125 -1.39 -16.67 -5.20
C ALA A 125 -2.53 -17.42 -4.47
N GLY A 126 -3.45 -16.65 -3.88
CA GLY A 126 -4.55 -17.19 -3.08
C GLY A 126 -4.18 -17.61 -1.66
N SER A 127 -2.89 -17.63 -1.30
CA SER A 127 -2.45 -17.90 0.08
C SER A 127 -2.91 -16.79 1.04
N PRO A 128 -3.32 -17.12 2.28
CA PRO A 128 -3.54 -16.14 3.35
C PRO A 128 -2.30 -15.27 3.63
N MET A 129 -1.09 -15.78 3.34
CA MET A 129 0.15 -15.03 3.51
C MET A 129 0.39 -13.97 2.44
N PHE A 130 -0.26 -14.07 1.28
CA PHE A 130 0.02 -13.20 0.13
C PHE A 130 -0.05 -11.70 0.47
N PRO A 131 -1.07 -11.17 1.19
CA PRO A 131 -1.10 -9.76 1.56
C PRO A 131 0.05 -9.36 2.49
N ILE A 132 0.50 -10.26 3.36
CA ILE A 132 1.61 -10.02 4.31
C ILE A 132 2.92 -9.90 3.52
N LEU A 133 3.20 -10.87 2.66
CA LEU A 133 4.44 -10.92 1.88
C LEU A 133 4.50 -9.78 0.85
N LEU A 134 3.39 -9.47 0.18
CA LEU A 134 3.32 -8.35 -0.75
C LEU A 134 3.47 -7.00 -0.05
N THR A 135 2.86 -6.83 1.14
CA THR A 135 3.09 -5.64 1.98
C THR A 135 4.56 -5.52 2.36
N SER A 136 5.21 -6.62 2.74
CA SER A 136 6.64 -6.65 3.05
C SER A 136 7.50 -6.14 1.89
N LEU A 137 7.22 -6.62 0.66
CA LEU A 137 7.92 -6.19 -0.54
C LEU A 137 7.74 -4.71 -0.84
N ILE A 138 6.50 -4.19 -0.78
CA ILE A 138 6.22 -2.77 -1.04
C ILE A 138 6.98 -1.89 -0.04
N GLU A 139 6.99 -2.28 1.24
CA GLU A 139 7.71 -1.52 2.25
C GLU A 139 9.22 -1.63 2.12
N ALA A 140 9.74 -2.80 1.69
CA ALA A 140 11.16 -2.97 1.37
C ALA A 140 11.57 -2.07 0.22
N ALA A 141 10.78 -2.03 -0.85
CA ALA A 141 11.00 -1.15 -1.99
C ALA A 141 11.01 0.33 -1.55
N ASP A 142 10.01 0.80 -0.78
CA ASP A 142 9.97 2.19 -0.30
C ASP A 142 11.22 2.57 0.52
N ARG A 143 11.81 1.64 1.28
CA ARG A 143 13.05 1.90 2.05
C ARG A 143 14.27 2.16 1.16
N VAL A 144 14.30 1.64 -0.06
CA VAL A 144 15.42 1.74 -1.02
C VAL A 144 15.06 2.54 -2.28
N ASP A 145 13.97 3.30 -2.24
CA ASP A 145 13.59 4.17 -3.35
C ASP A 145 14.46 5.44 -3.44
N SER A 146 14.44 6.07 -4.60
CA SER A 146 15.10 7.35 -4.91
C SER A 146 14.09 8.45 -5.21
N THR A 147 13.06 8.55 -4.35
CA THR A 147 11.97 9.56 -4.44
C THR A 147 11.95 10.51 -3.24
N THR A 148 11.11 11.54 -3.28
CA THR A 148 10.77 12.39 -2.12
C THR A 148 9.47 11.98 -1.43
N GLY A 149 8.94 10.79 -1.71
CA GLY A 149 7.67 10.27 -1.19
C GLY A 149 6.48 10.36 -2.15
N GLN A 150 6.73 10.72 -3.41
CA GLN A 150 5.80 10.62 -4.54
C GLN A 150 6.56 10.20 -5.79
N GLN A 151 5.89 9.51 -6.71
CA GLN A 151 6.45 8.96 -7.95
C GLN A 151 6.09 9.84 -9.16
N MET A 152 6.02 11.16 -8.95
CA MET A 152 5.69 12.10 -10.03
C MET A 152 6.90 12.51 -10.87
N ALA A 153 8.10 12.39 -10.30
CA ALA A 153 9.41 12.64 -10.89
C ALA A 153 10.49 11.97 -10.02
N TYR A 154 11.64 11.66 -10.60
CA TYR A 154 12.80 11.10 -9.89
C TYR A 154 13.88 12.14 -9.60
N LEU A 155 14.74 11.86 -8.62
CA LEU A 155 15.86 12.72 -8.25
C LEU A 155 16.96 12.72 -9.34
N LYS A 156 17.62 13.87 -9.53
CA LYS A 156 18.78 13.98 -10.46
C LYS A 156 19.96 13.11 -10.01
N ALA A 157 20.20 13.06 -8.71
CA ALA A 157 21.18 12.20 -8.07
C ALA A 157 20.45 11.12 -7.26
N TRP A 158 21.04 9.93 -7.16
CA TRP A 158 20.48 8.84 -6.37
C TRP A 158 20.38 9.23 -4.89
N ALA A 159 19.26 8.92 -4.25
CA ALA A 159 19.16 9.05 -2.80
C ALA A 159 20.15 8.07 -2.13
N PRO A 160 20.89 8.47 -1.08
CA PRO A 160 21.86 7.58 -0.43
C PRO A 160 21.28 6.23 0.03
N ARG A 161 19.97 6.20 0.37
CA ARG A 161 19.28 4.97 0.77
C ARG A 161 19.05 3.99 -0.38
N SER A 162 19.04 4.44 -1.64
CA SER A 162 18.71 3.57 -2.76
C SER A 162 19.81 2.56 -3.09
N SER A 163 21.03 2.83 -2.63
CA SER A 163 22.17 1.93 -2.73
C SER A 163 22.19 0.83 -1.66
N LYS A 164 21.23 0.80 -0.74
CA LYS A 164 21.09 -0.30 0.22
C LYS A 164 20.38 -1.47 -0.44
N ASP A 165 20.62 -2.66 0.08
CA ASP A 165 19.91 -3.86 -0.36
C ASP A 165 18.44 -3.84 0.04
N LEU A 166 17.59 -4.34 -0.85
CA LEU A 166 16.19 -4.62 -0.58
C LEU A 166 16.08 -5.69 0.52
N GLU A 167 15.52 -5.32 1.67
CA GLU A 167 15.37 -6.21 2.83
C GLU A 167 13.89 -6.43 3.13
N LEU A 168 13.39 -7.67 2.96
CA LEU A 168 12.04 -8.06 3.36
C LEU A 168 11.95 -8.16 4.89
N ARG A 169 10.84 -7.68 5.46
CA ARG A 169 10.58 -7.70 6.90
C ARG A 169 9.16 -8.09 7.20
N MET A 170 8.92 -8.83 8.28
CA MET A 170 7.56 -9.14 8.72
C MET A 170 6.83 -7.83 9.07
N PRO A 171 5.68 -7.54 8.43
CA PRO A 171 4.81 -6.44 8.85
C PRO A 171 4.36 -6.59 10.31
N GLU A 172 4.16 -5.48 11.00
CA GLU A 172 3.61 -5.49 12.36
C GLU A 172 2.11 -5.78 12.30
N LEU A 173 1.75 -7.05 12.42
CA LEU A 173 0.35 -7.50 12.45
C LEU A 173 -0.30 -7.16 13.79
N LEU A 174 -1.59 -6.83 13.74
CA LEU A 174 -2.42 -6.48 14.90
C LEU A 174 -3.40 -7.60 15.21
N ALA A 175 -3.63 -7.87 16.50
CA ALA A 175 -4.66 -8.80 16.94
C ALA A 175 -6.07 -8.30 16.58
N GLY A 176 -7.01 -9.22 16.44
CA GLY A 176 -8.39 -8.96 16.03
C GLY A 176 -8.59 -8.99 14.52
N THR A 177 -9.84 -9.07 14.09
CA THR A 177 -10.22 -9.09 12.68
C THR A 177 -10.77 -7.75 12.19
N GLY A 178 -10.94 -7.63 10.88
CA GLY A 178 -11.54 -6.48 10.22
C GLY A 178 -11.86 -6.78 8.76
N THR A 179 -12.30 -5.77 8.02
CA THR A 179 -12.68 -5.92 6.61
C THR A 179 -11.87 -4.99 5.74
N ALA A 180 -11.35 -5.50 4.64
CA ALA A 180 -10.74 -4.69 3.57
C ALA A 180 -11.67 -4.67 2.36
N VAL A 181 -12.03 -3.49 1.87
CA VAL A 181 -12.89 -3.33 0.70
C VAL A 181 -12.20 -2.44 -0.32
N ARG A 182 -12.07 -2.90 -1.56
CA ARG A 182 -11.64 -2.05 -2.67
C ARG A 182 -12.84 -1.52 -3.43
N GLY A 183 -13.04 -0.20 -3.43
CA GLY A 183 -14.06 0.44 -4.25
C GLY A 183 -14.19 1.94 -3.99
N ASP A 184 -15.06 2.57 -4.77
CA ASP A 184 -15.33 4.00 -4.61
C ASP A 184 -16.22 4.25 -3.39
N ALA A 185 -15.78 5.15 -2.53
CA ALA A 185 -16.46 5.52 -1.30
C ALA A 185 -17.90 5.99 -1.52
N VAL A 186 -18.18 6.73 -2.59
CA VAL A 186 -19.52 7.27 -2.88
C VAL A 186 -20.43 6.15 -3.36
N THR A 187 -19.93 5.23 -4.19
CA THR A 187 -20.68 4.05 -4.61
C THR A 187 -20.99 3.13 -3.43
N LEU A 188 -20.01 2.88 -2.55
CA LEU A 188 -20.14 1.91 -1.47
C LEU A 188 -20.87 2.42 -0.22
N ALA A 189 -20.96 3.74 0.00
CA ALA A 189 -21.47 4.30 1.26
C ALA A 189 -22.88 3.78 1.66
N GLY A 190 -23.72 3.44 0.69
CA GLY A 190 -25.06 2.88 0.93
C GLY A 190 -25.10 1.37 1.20
N GLU A 191 -24.02 0.65 0.95
CA GLU A 191 -23.97 -0.83 0.92
C GLU A 191 -23.13 -1.42 2.06
N LEU A 192 -22.27 -0.62 2.71
CA LEU A 192 -21.31 -1.08 3.74
C LEU A 192 -21.95 -1.43 5.09
N GLY A 193 -23.20 -1.03 5.33
CA GLY A 193 -23.91 -1.24 6.59
C GLY A 193 -23.66 -0.17 7.66
N PRO A 194 -24.18 -0.38 8.88
CA PRO A 194 -24.04 0.57 9.99
C PRO A 194 -22.69 0.45 10.70
N PHE A 195 -22.21 1.58 11.25
CA PHE A 195 -20.99 1.67 12.06
C PHE A 195 -21.21 2.62 13.22
N ASP A 196 -20.55 2.37 14.36
CA ASP A 196 -20.63 3.27 15.53
C ASP A 196 -19.88 4.59 15.27
N ILE A 197 -18.79 4.52 14.51
CA ILE A 197 -17.99 5.68 14.12
C ILE A 197 -17.43 5.55 12.70
N ALA A 198 -17.38 6.67 11.98
CA ALA A 198 -16.79 6.74 10.65
C ALA A 198 -15.73 7.85 10.58
N TYR A 199 -14.56 7.52 10.08
CA TYR A 199 -13.51 8.46 9.72
C TYR A 199 -13.52 8.70 8.20
N LEU A 200 -13.77 9.96 7.81
CA LEU A 200 -13.91 10.36 6.42
C LEU A 200 -12.89 11.45 6.08
N ASP A 201 -11.89 11.09 5.29
CA ASP A 201 -10.76 11.95 4.93
C ASP A 201 -10.48 11.90 3.42
N PRO A 202 -11.44 12.33 2.58
CA PRO A 202 -11.29 12.27 1.13
C PRO A 202 -10.11 13.13 0.66
N PRO A 203 -9.57 12.87 -0.54
CA PRO A 203 -8.51 13.70 -1.08
C PRO A 203 -9.00 15.14 -1.29
N TYR A 204 -8.34 16.11 -0.66
CA TYR A 204 -8.75 17.53 -0.67
C TYR A 204 -7.95 18.42 -1.61
N ASN A 205 -7.08 17.84 -2.44
CA ASN A 205 -6.20 18.58 -3.32
C ASN A 205 -6.31 18.08 -4.76
N GLN A 206 -5.66 18.79 -5.67
CA GLN A 206 -5.62 18.39 -7.09
C GLN A 206 -4.72 17.18 -7.34
N HIS A 207 -4.01 16.68 -6.32
CA HIS A 207 -3.09 15.56 -6.47
C HIS A 207 -3.86 14.26 -6.61
N ARG A 208 -3.67 13.60 -7.76
CA ARG A 208 -4.26 12.29 -8.03
C ARG A 208 -3.38 11.24 -7.36
N TYR A 209 -3.92 10.57 -6.34
CA TYR A 209 -3.20 9.55 -5.59
C TYR A 209 -2.71 8.42 -6.49
N LEU A 210 -3.53 7.96 -7.45
CA LEU A 210 -3.10 7.01 -8.48
C LEU A 210 -1.82 7.48 -9.19
N THR A 211 -1.78 8.74 -9.64
CA THR A 211 -0.61 9.26 -10.35
C THR A 211 0.61 9.43 -9.43
N ASN A 212 0.40 9.79 -8.17
CA ASN A 212 1.48 9.95 -7.19
C ASN A 212 2.09 8.61 -6.73
N TYR A 213 1.32 7.53 -6.81
CA TYR A 213 1.66 6.20 -6.28
C TYR A 213 1.54 5.10 -7.34
N HIS A 214 1.72 5.45 -8.62
CA HIS A 214 1.49 4.54 -9.74
C HIS A 214 2.44 3.34 -9.78
N VAL A 215 3.63 3.45 -9.18
CA VAL A 215 4.57 2.32 -9.11
C VAL A 215 4.06 1.28 -8.13
N TRP A 216 3.42 1.69 -7.03
CA TRP A 216 2.78 0.75 -6.10
C TRP A 216 1.56 0.09 -6.72
N GLU A 217 0.77 0.83 -7.50
CA GLU A 217 -0.31 0.25 -8.30
C GLU A 217 0.19 -0.81 -9.27
N THR A 218 1.31 -0.54 -9.94
CA THR A 218 1.91 -1.49 -10.89
C THR A 218 2.51 -2.70 -10.20
N LEU A 219 3.21 -2.51 -9.08
CA LEU A 219 3.77 -3.62 -8.29
C LEU A 219 2.68 -4.56 -7.77
N VAL A 220 1.55 -4.00 -7.32
CA VAL A 220 0.42 -4.81 -6.82
C VAL A 220 -0.36 -5.48 -7.94
N ALA A 221 -0.72 -4.73 -8.99
CA ALA A 221 -1.41 -5.29 -10.15
C ALA A 221 -0.55 -6.33 -10.88
N TRP A 222 0.77 -6.19 -10.78
CA TRP A 222 1.78 -7.00 -11.44
C TRP A 222 1.57 -7.15 -12.95
N ASP A 223 1.24 -6.03 -13.57
CA ASP A 223 1.06 -5.89 -15.01
C ASP A 223 2.18 -5.03 -15.62
N ALA A 224 2.17 -4.95 -16.95
CA ALA A 224 3.15 -4.21 -17.74
C ALA A 224 2.44 -3.18 -18.64
N PRO A 225 1.81 -2.14 -18.07
CA PRO A 225 1.05 -1.18 -18.87
C PRO A 225 1.99 -0.33 -19.74
N GLU A 226 1.45 0.18 -20.84
CA GLU A 226 2.05 1.31 -21.53
C GLU A 226 2.20 2.49 -20.56
N HIS A 227 3.24 3.30 -20.76
CA HIS A 227 3.55 4.41 -19.89
C HIS A 227 3.85 5.70 -20.66
N TYR A 228 3.77 6.83 -19.96
CA TYR A 228 4.06 8.15 -20.53
C TYR A 228 4.88 9.04 -19.61
N GLY A 229 5.56 9.99 -20.25
CA GLY A 229 6.37 11.01 -19.57
C GLY A 229 7.62 10.43 -18.92
N VAL A 230 8.47 11.32 -18.42
CA VAL A 230 9.77 10.94 -17.85
C VAL A 230 9.66 10.04 -16.62
N ALA A 231 8.55 10.11 -15.88
CA ALA A 231 8.30 9.29 -14.70
C ALA A 231 7.69 7.92 -15.03
N CYS A 232 7.53 7.57 -16.31
CA CYS A 232 6.93 6.31 -16.74
C CYS A 232 5.58 6.03 -16.05
N LYS A 233 4.70 7.02 -16.05
CA LYS A 233 3.36 6.89 -15.45
C LYS A 233 2.50 5.97 -16.30
N ARG A 234 1.79 5.04 -15.66
CA ARG A 234 0.84 4.13 -16.32
C ARG A 234 -0.16 4.90 -17.19
N ILE A 235 -0.52 4.39 -18.36
CA ILE A 235 -1.40 5.10 -19.31
C ILE A 235 -2.80 5.39 -18.73
N ASP A 236 -3.33 4.46 -17.92
CA ASP A 236 -4.61 4.55 -17.20
C ASP A 236 -4.67 5.70 -16.17
N CYS A 237 -3.52 6.27 -15.80
CA CYS A 237 -3.46 7.51 -15.03
C CYS A 237 -4.07 8.70 -15.76
N ARG A 238 -4.35 8.61 -17.07
CA ARG A 238 -5.03 9.67 -17.84
C ARG A 238 -6.55 9.54 -17.82
N ASP A 239 -7.08 8.39 -17.45
CA ASP A 239 -8.52 8.09 -17.56
C ASP A 239 -9.35 8.96 -16.63
N GLU A 240 -10.55 9.34 -17.09
CA GLU A 240 -11.52 10.09 -16.28
C GLU A 240 -11.99 9.27 -15.06
N ALA A 241 -12.09 7.95 -15.21
CA ALA A 241 -12.53 7.04 -14.15
C ALA A 241 -11.58 7.05 -12.93
N THR A 242 -10.32 7.45 -13.12
CA THR A 242 -9.34 7.56 -12.03
C THR A 242 -9.27 8.96 -11.44
N LYS A 243 -10.25 9.82 -11.75
CA LYS A 243 -10.44 11.12 -11.11
C LYS A 243 -11.46 10.99 -9.98
N SER A 244 -11.03 11.38 -8.78
CA SER A 244 -11.97 11.54 -7.67
C SER A 244 -12.80 12.82 -7.86
N VAL A 245 -14.10 12.74 -7.55
CA VAL A 245 -14.98 13.92 -7.45
C VAL A 245 -14.49 14.91 -6.39
N PHE A 246 -13.69 14.46 -5.42
CA PHE A 246 -13.11 15.27 -4.36
C PHE A 246 -11.83 16.01 -4.81
N ASN A 247 -11.21 15.63 -5.95
CA ASN A 247 -9.98 16.23 -6.49
C ASN A 247 -10.21 17.54 -7.28
N ARG A 248 -11.11 18.42 -6.82
CA ARG A 248 -11.38 19.72 -7.49
C ARG A 248 -10.93 20.88 -6.61
N LYS A 249 -10.31 21.90 -7.23
CA LYS A 249 -10.12 23.21 -6.57
C LYS A 249 -11.51 23.74 -6.22
N ARG A 250 -11.74 24.04 -4.94
CA ARG A 250 -12.75 25.04 -4.57
C ARG A 250 -12.16 26.42 -4.81
#